data_AF-A0A0D0DCP9-F1
#
_entry.id   AF-A0A0D0DCP9-F1
#
_cell.length_a   1.000
_cell.length_b   1.000
_cell.length_c   1.000
_cell.angle_alpha   90.00
_cell.angle_beta   90.00
_cell.angle_gamma   90.00
#
_symmetry.space_group_name_H-M   'P 1'
#
loop_
_entity.id
_entity.type
_entity.pdbx_description
1 polymer ?
#
loop_
_entity_poly.entity_id
_entity_poly.type
_entity_poly.pdbx_seq_one_letter_code
_entity_poly.pdbx_strand_id
1 'polypeptide(L)'
;MALNFILTGSSVVKALLADGTFTPRAVTRNPNSEKALKPKELGAKVVQADLWDVPSLKNAVDGAEGVFGVTDHYDPKNSAQGHTSEIMLGKNLVDAAVESDVKFFVWR
;
A
#
# COMPACT_ATOMS: atom_id res chain seq x y z
N MET A 1 13.23 -15.45 9.40
CA MET A 1 11.81 -15.55 9.00
C MET A 1 11.44 -14.18 8.47
N ALA A 2 11.27 -14.02 7.15
CA ALA A 2 11.05 -12.71 6.56
C ALA A 2 9.58 -12.30 6.76
N LEU A 3 9.36 -11.16 7.41
CA LEU A 3 8.03 -10.60 7.63
C LEU A 3 7.65 -9.75 6.42
N ASN A 4 6.45 -9.95 5.86
CA ASN A 4 6.00 -9.19 4.69
C ASN A 4 5.31 -7.90 5.13
N PHE A 5 5.65 -6.78 4.50
CA PHE A 5 5.05 -5.47 4.81
C PHE A 5 4.51 -4.81 3.54
N ILE A 6 3.40 -4.10 3.63
CA ILE A 6 2.82 -3.36 2.50
C ILE A 6 2.93 -1.89 2.72
N LEU A 7 3.36 -1.18 1.69
CA LEU A 7 3.69 0.23 1.81
C LEU A 7 3.17 1.04 0.63
N THR A 8 2.61 2.18 0.97
CA THR A 8 2.35 3.29 0.05
C THR A 8 3.23 4.47 0.45
N GLY A 9 4.39 4.61 -0.19
CA GLY A 9 5.38 5.66 0.12
C GLY A 9 6.81 5.20 -0.14
N SER A 10 7.52 5.89 -1.05
CA SER A 10 8.84 5.44 -1.53
C SER A 10 9.94 5.52 -0.46
N SER A 11 9.85 6.45 0.49
CA SER A 11 10.81 6.56 1.61
C SER A 11 10.73 5.36 2.55
N VAL A 12 9.52 4.92 2.90
CA VAL A 12 9.33 3.76 3.79
C VAL A 12 9.80 2.48 3.12
N VAL A 13 9.53 2.31 1.81
CA VAL A 13 10.02 1.15 1.05
C VAL A 13 11.54 1.07 1.09
N LYS A 14 12.22 2.20 0.83
CA LYS A 14 13.68 2.27 0.91
C LYS A 14 14.22 1.95 2.30
N ALA A 15 13.56 2.47 3.34
CA ALA A 15 13.97 2.22 4.72
C ALA A 15 13.84 0.73 5.08
N LEU A 16 12.73 0.07 4.73
CA LEU A 16 12.55 -1.36 4.99
C LEU A 16 13.51 -2.24 4.19
N LEU A 17 13.78 -1.88 2.92
CA LEU A 17 14.79 -2.57 2.12
C LEU A 17 16.20 -2.46 2.71
N ALA A 18 16.56 -1.28 3.24
CA ALA A 18 17.86 -1.05 3.86
C ALA A 18 18.01 -1.76 5.22
N ASP A 19 16.93 -1.82 5.99
CA ASP A 19 16.89 -2.53 7.27
C ASP A 19 16.98 -4.06 7.11
N GLY A 20 16.29 -4.62 6.11
CA GLY A 20 16.39 -6.05 5.77
C GLY A 20 15.60 -7.00 6.68
N THR A 21 14.94 -6.51 7.74
CA THR A 21 14.06 -7.35 8.59
C THR A 21 12.78 -7.74 7.86
N PHE A 22 12.26 -6.83 7.03
CA PHE A 22 11.01 -6.99 6.30
C PHE A 22 11.23 -7.12 4.80
N THR A 23 10.32 -7.84 4.13
CA THR A 23 10.21 -7.86 2.67
C THR A 23 9.08 -6.93 2.23
N PRO A 24 9.38 -5.70 1.75
CA PRO A 24 8.35 -4.75 1.40
C PRO A 24 7.68 -5.07 0.06
N ARG A 25 6.36 -4.85 0.04
CA ARG A 25 5.50 -4.76 -1.14
C ARG A 25 5.14 -3.30 -1.39
N ALA A 26 5.62 -2.73 -2.49
CA ALA A 26 5.22 -1.41 -2.95
C ALA A 26 3.90 -1.52 -3.73
N VAL A 27 2.86 -0.82 -3.27
CA VAL A 27 1.54 -0.84 -3.90
C VAL A 27 1.37 0.36 -4.82
N THR A 28 0.84 0.13 -6.01
CA THR A 28 0.61 1.15 -7.04
C THR A 28 -0.58 0.78 -7.92
N ARG A 29 -1.24 1.75 -8.53
CA ARG A 29 -2.27 1.48 -9.57
C ARG A 29 -1.65 1.07 -10.90
N ASN A 30 -0.38 1.39 -11.13
CA ASN A 30 0.35 1.05 -12.35
C ASN A 30 1.76 0.53 -12.01
N PRO A 31 1.95 -0.80 -11.96
CA PRO A 31 3.25 -1.44 -11.73
C PRO A 31 4.33 -1.10 -12.75
N ASN A 32 3.93 -0.64 -13.94
CA ASN A 32 4.83 -0.31 -15.05
C ASN A 32 5.16 1.19 -15.13
N SER A 33 4.64 2.01 -14.21
CA SER A 33 4.97 3.44 -14.16
C SER A 33 6.43 3.66 -13.73
N GLU A 34 7.05 4.74 -14.21
CA GLU A 34 8.43 5.09 -13.80
C GLU A 34 8.61 5.19 -12.28
N LYS A 35 7.58 5.66 -11.56
CA LYS A 35 7.60 5.72 -10.09
C LYS A 35 7.63 4.32 -9.45
N ALA A 36 6.98 3.34 -10.07
CA ALA A 36 6.90 1.96 -9.59
C ALA A 36 8.14 1.13 -9.97
N LEU A 37 8.82 1.48 -11.07
CA LEU A 37 10.06 0.80 -11.47
C LEU A 37 11.20 1.03 -10.47
N LYS A 38 11.29 2.23 -9.87
CA LYS A 38 12.32 2.55 -8.86
C LYS A 38 12.37 1.58 -7.66
N PRO A 39 11.28 1.33 -6.92
CA PRO A 39 11.30 0.35 -5.83
C PRO A 39 11.55 -1.08 -6.33
N LYS A 40 11.11 -1.42 -7.56
CA LYS A 40 11.38 -2.72 -8.18
C LYS A 40 12.87 -2.96 -8.40
N GLU A 41 13.59 -1.96 -8.93
CA GLU A 41 15.04 -1.99 -9.13
C GLU A 41 15.80 -2.13 -7.81
N LEU A 42 15.24 -1.62 -6.72
CA LEU A 42 15.80 -1.75 -5.37
C LEU A 42 15.46 -3.09 -4.69
N GLY A 43 14.72 -3.99 -5.37
CA GLY A 43 14.37 -5.32 -4.87
C GLY A 43 13.02 -5.43 -4.15
N ALA A 44 12.21 -4.36 -4.11
CA ALA A 44 10.85 -4.48 -3.59
C ALA A 44 9.94 -5.22 -4.57
N LYS A 45 9.02 -6.02 -4.03
CA LYS A 45 7.91 -6.56 -4.82
C LYS A 45 6.94 -5.41 -5.14
N VAL A 46 6.57 -5.23 -6.40
CA VAL A 46 5.58 -4.23 -6.81
C VAL A 46 4.27 -4.93 -7.09
N VAL A 47 3.19 -4.47 -6.45
CA VAL A 47 1.84 -5.07 -6.56
C VAL A 47 0.85 -4.01 -7.02
N GLN A 48 -0.09 -4.43 -7.88
CA GLN A 48 -1.17 -3.55 -8.31
C GLN A 48 -2.31 -3.54 -7.29
N ALA A 49 -2.73 -2.35 -6.87
CA ALA A 49 -4.02 -2.15 -6.20
C ALA A 49 -4.51 -0.71 -6.34
N ASP A 50 -5.81 -0.51 -6.14
CA ASP A 50 -6.47 0.79 -6.07
C ASP A 50 -7.31 0.85 -4.79
N LEU A 51 -7.29 1.97 -4.07
CA LEU A 51 -8.09 2.17 -2.86
C LEU A 51 -9.60 2.15 -3.14
N TRP A 52 -9.99 2.37 -4.40
CA TRP A 52 -11.37 2.23 -4.87
C TRP A 52 -11.78 0.78 -5.21
N ASP A 53 -10.82 -0.15 -5.28
CA ASP A 53 -11.03 -1.55 -5.65
C ASP A 53 -10.69 -2.45 -4.46
N VAL A 54 -11.69 -2.71 -3.61
CA VAL A 54 -11.57 -3.53 -2.40
C VAL A 54 -10.99 -4.93 -2.68
N PRO A 55 -11.42 -5.68 -3.70
CA PRO A 55 -10.77 -6.93 -4.10
C PRO A 55 -9.27 -6.79 -4.36
N SER A 56 -8.84 -5.72 -5.05
CA SER A 56 -7.41 -5.47 -5.28
C SER A 56 -6.64 -5.20 -3.98
N LEU A 57 -7.26 -4.52 -3.01
CA LEU A 57 -6.67 -4.29 -1.69
C LEU A 57 -6.48 -5.59 -0.93
N LYS A 58 -7.50 -6.46 -0.89
CA LYS A 58 -7.41 -7.79 -0.24
C LYS A 58 -6.27 -8.61 -0.83
N ASN A 59 -6.16 -8.66 -2.15
CA ASN A 59 -5.06 -9.33 -2.83
C ASN A 59 -3.69 -8.71 -2.51
N ALA A 60 -3.63 -7.39 -2.36
CA ALA A 60 -2.40 -6.71 -1.97
C ALA A 60 -2.01 -7.08 -0.54
N VAL A 61 -2.97 -7.04 0.41
CA VAL A 61 -2.78 -7.26 1.86
C VAL A 61 -2.62 -8.70 2.30
N ASP A 62 -3.04 -9.66 1.49
CA ASP A 62 -2.92 -11.07 1.79
C ASP A 62 -1.49 -11.47 2.21
N GLY A 63 -1.37 -12.15 3.36
CA GLY A 63 -0.10 -12.57 3.94
C GLY A 63 0.84 -11.46 4.41
N ALA A 64 0.37 -10.21 4.56
CA ALA A 64 1.14 -9.14 5.18
C ALA A 64 1.08 -9.23 6.70
N GLU A 65 2.22 -9.01 7.37
CA GLU A 65 2.21 -8.79 8.82
C GLU A 65 1.86 -7.34 9.17
N GLY A 66 2.23 -6.39 8.31
CA GLY A 66 1.90 -4.99 8.51
C GLY A 66 1.59 -4.22 7.24
N VAL A 67 0.80 -3.16 7.40
CA VAL A 67 0.38 -2.24 6.34
C VAL A 67 0.71 -0.81 6.76
N PHE A 68 1.36 -0.06 5.88
CA PHE A 68 1.47 1.39 5.94
C PHE A 68 0.53 1.99 4.89
N GLY A 69 -0.54 2.62 5.36
CA GLY A 69 -1.55 3.26 4.52
C GLY A 69 -1.32 4.77 4.38
N VAL A 70 -1.51 5.27 3.16
CA VAL A 70 -1.59 6.71 2.86
C VAL A 70 -2.69 6.93 1.82
N THR A 71 -3.41 8.03 1.96
CA THR A 71 -4.32 8.55 0.93
C THR A 71 -3.71 9.79 0.27
N ASP A 72 -4.08 10.02 -0.99
CA ASP A 72 -3.71 11.23 -1.71
C ASP A 72 -4.96 12.08 -1.95
N HIS A 73 -5.18 13.07 -1.09
CA HIS A 73 -6.29 14.01 -1.20
C HIS A 73 -6.26 14.80 -2.51
N TYR A 74 -5.07 15.04 -3.07
CA TYR A 74 -4.88 15.85 -4.28
C TYR A 74 -5.01 15.05 -5.57
N ASP A 75 -5.22 13.72 -5.49
CA ASP A 75 -5.52 12.93 -6.67
C ASP A 75 -6.83 13.42 -7.32
N PRO A 76 -6.85 13.72 -8.63
CA PRO A 76 -8.06 14.14 -9.34
C PRO A 76 -9.25 13.18 -9.16
N LYS A 77 -9.01 11.87 -9.09
CA LYS A 77 -10.06 10.87 -8.86
C LYS A 77 -10.68 10.97 -7.47
N ASN A 78 -9.89 11.36 -6.47
CA ASN A 78 -10.33 11.47 -5.09
C ASN A 78 -10.99 12.82 -4.84
N SER A 79 -10.35 13.91 -5.27
CA SER A 79 -10.85 15.28 -5.14
C SER A 79 -12.18 15.51 -5.89
N ALA A 80 -12.40 14.86 -7.04
CA ALA A 80 -13.69 14.89 -7.75
C ALA A 80 -14.86 14.31 -6.94
N GLN A 81 -14.57 13.51 -5.91
CA GLN A 81 -15.57 12.85 -5.06
C GLN A 81 -15.71 13.51 -3.66
N GLY A 82 -15.02 14.64 -3.42
CA GLY A 82 -15.11 15.43 -2.19
C GLY A 82 -14.46 14.78 -0.96
N HIS A 83 -14.59 15.41 0.22
CA HIS A 83 -13.95 14.97 1.47
C HIS A 83 -14.38 13.57 1.96
N THR A 84 -15.58 13.13 1.60
CA THR A 84 -16.06 11.78 1.94
C THR A 84 -15.30 10.67 1.24
N SER A 85 -14.59 10.98 0.15
CA SER A 85 -13.76 10.02 -0.59
C SER A 85 -12.62 9.49 0.26
N GLU A 86 -11.87 10.34 0.95
CA GLU A 86 -10.69 9.93 1.71
C GLU A 86 -11.04 9.02 2.89
N ILE A 87 -12.17 9.28 3.57
CA ILE A 87 -12.71 8.41 4.63
C ILE A 87 -13.04 7.04 4.06
N MET A 88 -13.71 6.99 2.90
CA MET A 88 -14.04 5.72 2.23
C MET A 88 -12.78 4.95 1.83
N LEU A 89 -11.78 5.62 1.27
CA LEU A 89 -10.53 5.00 0.86
C LEU A 89 -9.75 4.42 2.05
N GLY A 90 -9.69 5.15 3.15
CA GLY A 90 -9.06 4.67 4.38
C GLY A 90 -9.80 3.47 4.97
N LYS A 91 -11.13 3.53 5.02
CA LYS A 91 -11.96 2.39 5.47
C LYS A 91 -11.74 1.15 4.61
N ASN A 92 -11.76 1.28 3.29
CA ASN A 92 -11.52 0.16 2.39
C ASN A 92 -10.18 -0.54 2.67
N LEU A 93 -9.12 0.23 2.95
CA LEU A 93 -7.80 -0.34 3.26
C LEU A 93 -7.76 -0.98 4.67
N VAL A 94 -8.38 -0.34 5.67
CA VAL A 94 -8.47 -0.89 7.02
C VAL A 94 -9.29 -2.19 7.02
N ASP A 95 -10.44 -2.20 6.37
CA ASP A 95 -11.30 -3.38 6.28
C ASP A 95 -10.57 -4.53 5.57
N ALA A 96 -9.88 -4.25 4.47
CA ALA A 96 -9.05 -5.26 3.79
C ALA A 96 -7.96 -5.83 4.71
N ALA A 97 -7.27 -4.96 5.47
CA ALA A 97 -6.23 -5.37 6.42
C ALA A 97 -6.79 -6.23 7.56
N VAL A 98 -7.94 -5.84 8.14
CA VAL A 98 -8.63 -6.61 9.19
C VAL A 98 -9.06 -7.98 8.65
N GLU A 99 -9.68 -8.01 7.47
CA GLU A 99 -10.12 -9.27 6.85
C GLU A 99 -8.96 -10.20 6.48
N SER A 100 -7.74 -9.67 6.33
CA SER A 100 -6.53 -10.43 5.99
C SER A 100 -5.62 -10.70 7.19
N ASP A 101 -6.11 -10.50 8.41
CA ASP A 101 -5.39 -10.75 9.67
C ASP A 101 -4.05 -10.00 9.78
N VAL A 102 -4.00 -8.77 9.23
CA VAL A 102 -2.84 -7.88 9.35
C VAL A 102 -2.69 -7.46 10.82
N LYS A 103 -1.49 -7.66 11.38
CA LYS A 103 -1.22 -7.42 12.80
C LYS A 103 -0.94 -5.95 13.13
N PHE A 104 -0.29 -5.24 12.20
CA PHE A 104 0.14 -3.87 12.42
C PHE A 104 -0.35 -2.96 11.30
N PHE A 105 -1.02 -1.89 11.68
CA PHE A 105 -1.51 -0.89 10.74
C PHE A 105 -0.98 0.48 11.13
N VAL A 106 -0.20 1.09 10.22
CA VAL A 106 0.36 2.43 10.38
C VAL A 106 -0.29 3.34 9.36
N TRP A 107 -0.77 4.51 9.79
CA TRP A 107 -1.48 5.45 8.93
C TRP A 107 -0.82 6.83 8.95
N ARG A 108 -0.81 7.50 7.80
CA ARG A 108 -0.28 8.86 7.61
C ARG A 108 -1.23 9.74 6.81
#